data_AF-A0A4Q5WWC3-F1
#
_entry.id   AF-A0A4Q5WWC3-F1
#
_cell.length_a   1.000
_cell.length_b   1.000
_cell.length_c   1.000
_cell.angle_alpha   90.00
_cell.angle_beta   90.00
_cell.angle_gamma   90.00
#
_symmetry.space_group_name_H-M   'P 1'
#
loop_
_entity.id
_entity.type
_entity.pdbx_description
1 polymer ?
#
loop_
_entity_poly.entity_id
_entity_poly.type
_entity_poly.pdbx_seq_one_letter_code
_entity_poly.pdbx_strand_id
1 'polypeptide(L)'
;MKKILYKSAILIALLTAGASASAQEDSSYKPVQLPPGFTSQLNVLYVKAGGWEGKLDLYLPPAGKPVPLIINIHGGGWNKGVKESQTGFNTFFKAGFAVANIEYRLTGQATAPAAVEDTRCALIYLTK
;
A
#
# COMPACT_ATOMS: atom_id res chain seq x y z
N MET A 1 -32.76 48.93 47.43
CA MET A 1 -32.03 47.93 48.24
C MET A 1 -32.47 46.54 47.83
N LYS A 2 -31.55 45.74 47.27
CA LYS A 2 -31.39 44.27 47.33
C LYS A 2 -30.57 43.83 46.10
N LYS A 3 -29.28 43.57 46.33
CA LYS A 3 -28.36 42.93 45.39
C LYS A 3 -28.70 41.44 45.35
N ILE A 4 -28.81 40.84 44.16
CA ILE A 4 -28.79 39.38 44.00
C ILE A 4 -27.79 39.04 42.90
N LEU A 5 -26.77 38.30 43.33
CA LEU A 5 -25.63 37.80 42.60
C LEU A 5 -26.00 36.40 42.07
N TYR A 6 -25.86 36.12 40.78
CA TYR A 6 -25.77 34.74 40.28
C TYR A 6 -24.50 34.56 39.46
N LYS A 7 -23.68 33.63 39.92
CA LYS A 7 -22.41 33.19 39.36
C LYS A 7 -22.67 32.02 38.40
N SER A 8 -21.82 31.91 37.37
CA SER A 8 -21.51 30.70 36.58
C SER A 8 -22.58 30.29 35.54
N ALA A 9 -22.26 29.75 34.37
CA ALA A 9 -21.07 29.04 33.93
C ALA A 9 -20.80 29.27 32.42
N ILE A 10 -19.52 29.33 32.04
CA ILE A 10 -19.07 29.31 30.66
C ILE A 10 -19.05 27.84 30.21
N LEU A 11 -19.87 27.51 29.22
CA LEU A 11 -19.89 26.20 28.57
C LEU A 11 -18.84 26.22 27.45
N ILE A 12 -17.65 25.64 27.70
CA ILE A 12 -16.64 25.42 26.65
C ILE A 12 -17.01 24.10 25.96
N ALA A 13 -17.58 24.19 24.75
CA ALA A 13 -17.74 23.04 23.87
C ALA A 13 -16.37 22.69 23.27
N LEU A 14 -15.74 21.62 23.77
CA LEU A 14 -14.60 21.01 23.10
C LEU A 14 -15.09 20.28 21.84
N LEU A 15 -14.86 20.87 20.66
CA LEU A 15 -14.89 20.14 19.40
C LEU A 15 -13.64 19.26 19.32
N THR A 16 -13.79 17.96 19.57
CA THR A 16 -12.75 16.98 19.24
C THR A 16 -12.79 16.72 17.74
N ALA A 17 -11.83 17.30 17.01
CA ALA A 17 -11.50 16.88 15.66
C ALA A 17 -10.94 15.45 15.73
N GLY A 18 -11.74 14.46 15.33
CA GLY A 18 -11.28 13.10 15.14
C GLY A 18 -10.32 13.05 13.95
N ALA A 19 -9.02 13.15 14.22
CA ALA A 19 -8.01 12.75 13.26
C ALA A 19 -8.05 11.21 13.16
N SER A 20 -8.62 10.68 12.07
CA SER A 20 -8.41 9.29 11.70
C SER A 20 -6.94 9.11 11.36
N ALA A 21 -6.15 8.71 12.35
CA ALA A 21 -4.80 8.22 12.13
C ALA A 21 -4.91 6.94 11.30
N SER A 22 -4.47 7.00 10.04
CA SER A 22 -4.15 5.80 9.27
C SER A 22 -3.15 4.99 10.10
N ALA A 23 -3.57 3.83 10.60
CA ALA A 23 -2.70 2.92 11.32
C ALA A 23 -1.56 2.52 10.37
N GLN A 24 -0.36 3.02 10.64
CA GLN A 24 0.85 2.58 9.97
C GLN A 24 1.13 1.17 10.51
N GLU A 25 0.89 0.16 9.69
CA GLU A 25 1.23 -1.23 10.04
C GLU A 25 2.73 -1.30 10.34
N ASP A 26 3.04 -1.72 11.56
CA ASP A 26 4.39 -1.96 12.05
C ASP A 26 4.93 -3.21 11.33
N SER A 27 5.49 -3.01 10.13
CA SER A 27 5.92 -4.12 9.28
C SER A 27 7.18 -4.74 9.90
N SER A 28 7.07 -5.98 10.40
CA SER A 28 8.20 -6.81 10.84
C SER A 28 9.09 -7.29 9.68
N TYR A 29 8.75 -6.91 8.45
CA TYR A 29 9.45 -7.32 7.24
C TYR A 29 10.64 -6.42 6.93
N LYS A 30 11.71 -7.03 6.40
CA LYS A 30 12.89 -6.28 5.97
C LYS A 30 12.55 -5.45 4.73
N PRO A 31 13.01 -4.20 4.61
CA PRO A 31 12.82 -3.43 3.40
C PRO A 31 13.65 -4.02 2.23
N VAL A 32 13.13 -3.86 1.01
CA VAL A 32 13.85 -4.19 -0.22
C VAL A 32 15.14 -3.38 -0.30
N GLN A 33 16.25 -4.07 -0.54
CA GLN A 33 17.56 -3.44 -0.71
C GLN A 33 17.72 -2.98 -2.18
N LEU A 34 17.84 -1.68 -2.38
CA LEU A 34 17.96 -1.08 -3.71
C LEU A 34 19.43 -0.87 -4.09
N PRO A 35 19.86 -1.21 -5.32
CA PRO A 35 21.16 -0.80 -5.83
C PRO A 35 21.26 0.73 -5.99
N PRO A 36 22.48 1.28 -6.13
CA PRO A 36 22.67 2.70 -6.39
C PRO A 36 21.85 3.19 -7.60
N GLY A 37 21.14 4.30 -7.43
CA GLY A 37 20.33 4.93 -8.47
C GLY A 37 18.95 4.32 -8.70
N PHE A 38 18.64 3.15 -8.12
CA PHE A 38 17.26 2.67 -8.09
C PHE A 38 16.42 3.52 -7.12
N THR A 39 15.13 3.62 -7.43
CA THR A 39 14.14 4.34 -6.62
C THR A 39 12.97 3.44 -6.29
N SER A 40 12.22 3.78 -5.24
CA SER A 40 10.97 3.09 -4.89
C SER A 40 9.78 4.03 -4.85
N GLN A 41 8.62 3.51 -5.25
CA GLN A 41 7.32 4.12 -5.00
C GLN A 41 6.48 3.06 -4.29
N LEU A 42 6.21 3.25 -3.00
CA LEU A 42 5.51 2.26 -2.19
C LEU A 42 4.01 2.56 -2.14
N ASN A 43 3.20 1.52 -2.00
CA ASN A 43 1.77 1.60 -1.75
C ASN A 43 0.98 2.38 -2.82
N VAL A 44 1.42 2.27 -4.08
CA VAL A 44 0.75 2.84 -5.24
C VAL A 44 -0.59 2.12 -5.44
N LEU A 45 -1.69 2.85 -5.30
CA LEU A 45 -3.04 2.33 -5.51
C LEU A 45 -3.27 2.02 -6.99
N TYR A 46 -3.60 0.77 -7.33
CA TYR A 46 -3.90 0.36 -8.70
C TYR A 46 -5.39 0.02 -8.93
N VAL A 47 -6.14 -0.35 -7.88
CA VAL A 47 -7.57 -0.66 -7.98
C VAL A 47 -8.31 -0.44 -6.65
N LYS A 48 -9.61 -0.14 -6.72
CA LYS A 48 -10.54 -0.23 -5.59
C LYS A 48 -11.63 -1.26 -5.91
N ALA A 49 -11.85 -2.23 -5.04
CA ALA A 49 -12.83 -3.29 -5.24
C ALA A 49 -13.56 -3.60 -3.93
N GLY A 50 -14.84 -3.23 -3.83
CA GLY A 50 -15.70 -3.61 -2.70
C GLY A 50 -15.18 -3.21 -1.32
N GLY A 51 -14.55 -2.04 -1.21
CA GLY A 51 -13.95 -1.56 0.05
C GLY A 51 -12.51 -2.03 0.30
N TRP A 52 -11.97 -2.90 -0.56
CA TRP A 52 -10.55 -3.23 -0.59
C TRP A 52 -9.81 -2.31 -1.57
N GLU A 53 -8.60 -1.90 -1.20
CA GLU A 53 -7.69 -1.12 -2.02
C GLU A 53 -6.50 -1.98 -2.40
N GLY A 54 -6.35 -2.28 -3.69
CA GLY A 54 -5.19 -3.00 -4.19
C GLY A 54 -4.02 -2.06 -4.42
N LYS A 55 -2.92 -2.31 -3.72
CA LYS A 55 -1.71 -1.51 -3.82
C LYS A 55 -0.54 -2.32 -4.35
N LEU A 56 0.44 -1.63 -4.92
CA LEU A 56 1.70 -2.21 -5.36
C LEU A 56 2.88 -1.31 -4.98
N ASP A 57 4.06 -1.92 -4.92
CA ASP A 57 5.32 -1.20 -4.80
C ASP A 57 6.06 -1.26 -6.14
N LEU A 58 6.57 -0.13 -6.61
CA LEU A 58 7.44 -0.05 -7.78
C LEU A 58 8.88 0.15 -7.34
N TYR A 59 9.78 -0.64 -7.91
CA TYR A 59 11.22 -0.47 -7.80
C TYR A 59 11.78 -0.22 -9.19
N LEU A 60 12.28 0.99 -9.41
CA LEU A 60 12.57 1.51 -10.74
C LEU A 60 14.08 1.78 -10.88
N PRO A 61 14.71 1.40 -12.01
CA PRO A 61 16.07 1.82 -12.31
C PRO A 61 16.15 3.34 -12.53
N PRO A 62 17.36 3.91 -12.61
CA PRO A 62 17.55 5.30 -13.02
C PRO A 62 16.77 5.65 -14.29
N ALA A 63 16.27 6.88 -14.38
CA ALA A 63 15.54 7.36 -15.54
C ALA A 63 16.35 7.17 -16.84
N GLY A 64 15.67 6.76 -17.91
CA GLY A 64 16.33 6.43 -19.18
C GLY A 64 15.37 5.82 -20.19
N LYS A 65 15.87 4.84 -20.96
CA LYS A 65 15.04 4.09 -21.91
C LYS A 65 14.07 3.16 -21.17
N PRO A 66 12.92 2.80 -21.77
CA PRO A 66 12.05 1.77 -21.22
C PRO A 66 12.82 0.47 -20.93
N VAL A 67 12.52 -0.15 -19.78
CA VAL A 67 13.11 -1.42 -19.33
C VAL A 67 12.01 -2.48 -19.20
N PRO A 68 12.36 -3.78 -19.24
CA PRO A 68 11.44 -4.82 -18.82
C PRO A 68 10.97 -4.63 -17.38
N LEU A 69 9.69 -4.93 -17.13
CA LEU A 69 9.06 -4.90 -15.81
C LEU A 69 8.70 -6.33 -15.37
N ILE A 70 9.08 -6.69 -14.15
CA ILE A 70 8.65 -7.93 -13.50
C ILE A 70 7.47 -7.62 -12.58
N ILE A 71 6.35 -8.33 -12.74
CA ILE A 71 5.26 -8.32 -11.77
C ILE A 71 5.49 -9.49 -10.80
N ASN A 72 5.72 -9.19 -9.53
CA ASN A 72 5.88 -10.19 -8.49
C ASN A 72 4.54 -10.43 -7.77
N ILE A 73 4.15 -11.70 -7.70
CA ILE A 73 2.97 -12.17 -6.98
C ILE A 73 3.48 -13.04 -5.82
N HIS A 74 3.20 -12.62 -4.59
CA HIS A 74 3.67 -13.36 -3.42
C HIS A 74 3.04 -14.76 -3.32
N GLY A 75 3.69 -15.66 -2.59
CA GLY A 75 3.15 -17.00 -2.30
C GLY A 75 2.10 -16.99 -1.20
N GLY A 76 1.86 -18.17 -0.60
CA GLY A 76 0.95 -18.31 0.54
C GLY A 76 -0.40 -18.95 0.21
N GLY A 77 -0.53 -19.61 -0.94
CA GLY A 77 -1.71 -20.42 -1.27
C GLY A 77 -3.02 -19.64 -1.27
N TRP A 78 -2.96 -18.35 -1.65
CA TRP A 78 -4.08 -17.41 -1.71
C TRP A 78 -4.80 -17.10 -0.40
N ASN A 79 -4.45 -17.73 0.72
CA ASN A 79 -5.14 -17.53 2.00
C ASN A 79 -4.33 -16.73 3.03
N LYS A 80 -3.05 -16.46 2.73
CA LYS A 80 -2.14 -15.66 3.56
C LYS A 80 -1.04 -15.05 2.72
N GLY A 81 -0.29 -14.15 3.34
CA GLY A 81 0.84 -13.45 2.72
C GLY A 81 0.53 -11.98 2.47
N VAL A 82 1.59 -11.20 2.31
CA VAL A 82 1.56 -9.76 2.01
C VAL A 82 2.74 -9.44 1.11
N LYS A 83 2.67 -8.36 0.33
CA LYS A 83 3.73 -7.99 -0.62
C LYS A 83 5.06 -7.69 0.08
N GLU A 84 5.03 -7.13 1.29
CA GLU A 84 6.19 -6.72 2.10
C GLU A 84 7.06 -7.92 2.49
N SER A 85 6.50 -9.13 2.50
CA SER A 85 7.26 -10.35 2.77
C SER A 85 8.24 -10.70 1.64
N GLN A 86 8.14 -10.04 0.49
CA GLN A 86 8.93 -10.31 -0.72
C GLN A 86 10.02 -9.27 -0.88
N THR A 87 11.28 -9.70 -0.77
CA THR A 87 12.44 -8.80 -0.86
C THR A 87 13.53 -9.26 -1.84
N GLY A 88 13.41 -10.48 -2.38
CA GLY A 88 14.44 -11.18 -3.14
C GLY A 88 14.58 -10.72 -4.60
N PHE A 89 14.62 -9.41 -4.87
CA PHE A 89 14.57 -8.86 -6.23
C PHE A 89 15.95 -8.54 -6.85
N ASN A 90 17.04 -8.76 -6.11
CA ASN A 90 18.41 -8.37 -6.50
C ASN A 90 18.84 -8.87 -7.89
N THR A 91 18.46 -10.09 -8.27
CA THR A 91 18.79 -10.64 -9.60
C THR A 91 18.17 -9.82 -10.72
N PHE A 92 16.93 -9.35 -10.56
CA PHE A 92 16.25 -8.50 -11.54
C PHE A 92 16.85 -7.10 -11.58
N PHE A 93 17.19 -6.53 -10.41
CA PHE A 93 17.85 -5.23 -10.37
C PHE A 93 19.22 -5.24 -11.05
N LYS A 94 20.01 -6.31 -10.86
CA LYS A 94 21.29 -6.50 -11.57
C LYS A 94 21.13 -6.63 -13.08
N ALA A 95 20.00 -7.15 -13.55
CA ALA A 95 19.65 -7.21 -14.96
C ALA A 95 19.08 -5.88 -15.51
N GLY A 96 18.94 -4.85 -14.67
CA GLY A 96 18.39 -3.55 -15.04
C GLY A 96 16.86 -3.52 -15.17
N PHE A 97 16.16 -4.50 -14.59
CA PHE A 97 14.71 -4.60 -14.70
C PHE A 97 14.04 -3.77 -13.61
N ALA A 98 12.88 -3.19 -13.94
CA ALA A 98 11.96 -2.68 -12.95
C ALA A 98 11.18 -3.84 -12.30
N VAL A 99 10.70 -3.65 -11.07
CA VAL A 99 9.86 -4.63 -10.37
C VAL A 99 8.61 -3.94 -9.83
N ALA A 100 7.44 -4.52 -10.10
CA ALA A 100 6.17 -4.20 -9.47
C ALA A 100 5.78 -5.34 -8.52
N ASN A 101 5.79 -5.09 -7.22
CA ASN A 101 5.43 -6.05 -6.18
C ASN A 101 3.99 -5.78 -5.73
N ILE A 102 3.05 -6.67 -6.08
CA ILE A 102 1.62 -6.38 -5.99
C ILE A 102 0.96 -7.05 -4.78
N GLU A 103 -0.05 -6.39 -4.22
CA GLU A 103 -1.08 -7.05 -3.42
C GLU A 103 -2.19 -7.60 -4.31
N TYR A 104 -2.88 -8.62 -3.82
CA TYR A 104 -4.10 -9.16 -4.40
C TYR A 104 -5.01 -9.67 -3.26
N ARG A 105 -6.32 -9.76 -3.50
CA ARG A 105 -7.25 -10.23 -2.46
C ARG A 105 -6.97 -11.68 -2.08
N LEU A 106 -6.86 -11.94 -0.78
CA LEU A 106 -6.78 -13.29 -0.24
C LEU A 106 -8.18 -13.92 -0.13
N THR A 107 -8.26 -15.23 0.02
CA THR A 107 -9.54 -15.97 0.09
C THR A 107 -10.45 -15.54 1.23
N GLY A 108 -9.89 -14.96 2.31
CA GLY A 108 -10.67 -14.36 3.41
C GLY A 108 -11.32 -13.01 3.06
N GLN A 109 -10.85 -12.35 2.00
CA GLN A 109 -11.39 -11.09 1.49
C GLN A 109 -12.33 -11.32 0.30
N ALA A 110 -11.95 -12.21 -0.62
CA ALA A 110 -12.79 -12.60 -1.75
C ALA A 110 -12.39 -14.00 -2.28
N THR A 111 -13.38 -14.79 -2.68
CA THR A 111 -13.13 -16.10 -3.30
C THR A 111 -12.60 -15.96 -4.72
N ALA A 112 -12.09 -17.06 -5.30
CA ALA A 112 -11.76 -17.11 -6.71
C ALA A 112 -12.96 -16.63 -7.57
N PRO A 113 -12.72 -15.87 -8.66
CA PRO A 113 -11.43 -15.57 -9.29
C PRO A 113 -10.73 -14.28 -8.83
N ALA A 114 -11.14 -13.66 -7.73
CA ALA A 114 -10.73 -12.29 -7.34
C ALA A 114 -9.23 -11.99 -7.41
N ALA A 115 -8.36 -12.85 -6.86
CA ALA A 115 -6.91 -12.65 -6.90
C ALA A 115 -6.33 -12.56 -8.33
N VAL A 116 -6.90 -13.34 -9.26
CA VAL A 116 -6.48 -13.33 -10.68
C VAL A 116 -6.97 -12.05 -11.35
N GLU A 117 -8.20 -11.62 -11.05
CA GLU A 117 -8.74 -10.35 -11.54
C GLU A 117 -7.92 -9.16 -11.04
N ASP A 118 -7.53 -9.17 -9.76
CA ASP A 118 -6.68 -8.15 -9.15
C ASP A 118 -5.31 -8.07 -9.83
N THR A 119 -4.68 -9.23 -10.07
CA THR A 119 -3.42 -9.31 -10.83
C THR A 119 -3.56 -8.76 -12.25
N ARG A 120 -4.70 -9.03 -12.92
CA ARG A 120 -5.00 -8.46 -14.24
C ARG A 120 -5.21 -6.95 -14.18
N CYS A 121 -5.86 -6.44 -13.14
CA CYS A 121 -6.01 -5.01 -12.89
C CYS A 121 -4.64 -4.33 -12.70
N ALA A 122 -3.73 -4.95 -11.93
CA ALA A 122 -2.36 -4.46 -11.76
C ALA A 122 -1.61 -4.43 -13.10
N LEU A 123 -1.70 -5.49 -13.92
CA LEU A 123 -1.11 -5.51 -15.26
C LEU A 123 -1.64 -4.35 -16.11
N ILE A 124 -2.97 -4.18 -16.17
CA ILE A 124 -3.60 -3.10 -16.94
C ILE A 124 -3.12 -1.73 -16.47
N TYR A 125 -3.02 -1.52 -15.15
CA TYR A 125 -2.51 -0.28 -14.56
C TYR A 125 -1.08 0.03 -15.01
N LEU A 126 -0.20 -0.98 -15.06
CA LEU A 126 1.22 -0.82 -15.40
C LEU A 126 1.49 -0.64 -16.90
N THR A 127 0.52 -0.98 -17.75
CA THR A 127 0.65 -0.91 -19.22
C THR A 127 -0.10 0.24 -19.87
N LYS A 128 -0.86 1.02 -19.08
CA LYS A 128 -1.51 2.24 -19.54
C LYS A 128 -0.50 3.38 -19.62
#